data_AF-A0A9P5P7Z7-F1
#
_entry.id   AF-A0A9P5P7Z7-F1
#
_cell.length_a   1.000
_cell.length_b   1.000
_cell.length_c   1.000
_cell.angle_alpha   90.00
_cell.angle_beta   90.00
_cell.angle_gamma   90.00
#
_symmetry.space_group_name_H-M   'P 1'
#
loop_
_entity.id
_entity.type
_entity.pdbx_description
1 polymer ?
#
loop_
_entity_poly.entity_id
_entity_poly.type
_entity_poly.pdbx_seq_one_letter_code
_entity_poly.pdbx_strand_id
1 'polypeptide(L)'
;HAKSCWGKEAVNAAQQSKSLENARAAIKRIGKKSQSKLAAALRTMKGWAEVVTARWVSESAHPFNIVKDRCYRWLQREGCPEQYIPSCETVSRDVKKLYTCTKEKLAEELQAQDKEIPIVIDCWTSPNHRAWMSIATSRV
;
A
#
# COMPACT_ATOMS: atom_id res chain seq x y z
N HIS A 1 7.36 -24.44 -5.30
CA HIS A 1 6.78 -23.39 -4.44
C HIS A 1 6.28 -23.92 -3.09
N ALA A 2 5.26 -24.80 -3.01
CA ALA A 2 4.68 -25.27 -1.74
C ALA A 2 5.70 -25.82 -0.71
N LYS A 3 6.69 -26.63 -1.13
CA LYS A 3 7.76 -27.16 -0.25
C LYS A 3 8.63 -26.05 0.37
N SER A 4 8.77 -24.92 -0.33
CA SER A 4 9.54 -23.75 0.14
C SER A 4 8.75 -22.93 1.16
N CYS A 5 7.43 -22.83 1.00
CA CYS A 5 6.57 -22.00 1.86
C CYS A 5 6.15 -22.73 3.15
N TRP A 6 5.94 -24.04 3.08
CA TRP A 6 5.38 -24.82 4.19
C TRP A 6 6.35 -25.86 4.77
N GLY A 7 7.51 -26.03 4.15
CA GLY A 7 8.47 -27.09 4.48
C GLY A 7 8.13 -28.43 3.82
N LYS A 8 9.16 -29.23 3.57
CA LYS A 8 9.01 -30.56 2.93
C LYS A 8 8.11 -31.49 3.75
N GLU A 9 8.18 -31.41 5.07
CA GLU A 9 7.41 -32.24 6.00
C GLU A 9 5.90 -31.99 5.90
N ALA A 10 5.47 -30.72 5.91
CA ALA A 10 4.06 -30.35 5.80
C ALA A 10 3.47 -30.77 4.45
N VAL A 11 4.24 -30.61 3.37
CA VAL A 11 3.81 -31.00 2.02
C VAL A 11 3.67 -32.50 1.90
N ASN A 12 4.63 -33.28 2.43
CA ASN A 12 4.57 -34.73 2.37
C ASN A 12 3.41 -35.27 3.22
N ALA A 13 3.18 -34.72 4.41
CA ALA A 13 2.06 -35.12 5.27
C ALA A 13 0.69 -34.82 4.62
N ALA A 14 0.57 -33.70 3.92
CA ALA A 14 -0.63 -33.38 3.15
C ALA A 14 -0.81 -34.32 1.95
N GLN A 15 0.25 -34.65 1.22
CA GLN A 15 0.20 -35.56 0.07
C GLN A 15 -0.15 -37.00 0.46
N GLN A 16 0.25 -37.44 1.65
CA GLN A 16 -0.04 -38.79 2.16
C GLN A 16 -1.43 -38.91 2.82
N SER A 17 -2.13 -37.79 3.00
CA SER A 17 -3.45 -37.80 3.61
C SER A 17 -4.52 -38.26 2.60
N LYS A 18 -5.38 -39.20 3.02
CA LYS A 18 -6.43 -39.79 2.18
C LYS A 18 -7.71 -38.96 2.09
N SER A 19 -7.83 -37.90 2.90
CA SER A 19 -9.00 -37.02 2.89
C SER A 19 -8.60 -35.57 3.07
N LEU A 20 -9.43 -34.67 2.53
CA LEU A 20 -9.19 -33.24 2.56
C LEU A 20 -9.19 -32.67 3.98
N GLU A 21 -10.01 -33.21 4.88
CA GLU A 21 -10.01 -32.83 6.29
C GLU A 21 -8.72 -33.24 6.99
N ASN A 22 -8.23 -34.46 6.72
CA ASN A 22 -6.97 -34.96 7.28
C ASN A 22 -5.76 -34.18 6.77
N ALA A 23 -5.79 -33.77 5.49
CA ALA A 23 -4.78 -32.87 4.91
C ALA A 23 -4.73 -31.53 5.66
N ARG A 24 -5.90 -30.91 5.88
CA ARG A 24 -6.03 -29.64 6.61
C ARG A 24 -5.57 -29.77 8.05
N ALA A 25 -5.92 -30.86 8.74
CA ALA A 25 -5.48 -31.13 10.11
C ALA A 25 -3.96 -31.31 10.21
N ALA A 26 -3.36 -32.05 9.25
CA ALA A 26 -1.92 -32.24 9.18
C ALA A 26 -1.17 -30.91 8.95
N ILE A 27 -1.63 -30.10 8.01
CA ILE A 27 -1.05 -28.77 7.74
C ILE A 27 -1.24 -27.85 8.96
N LYS A 28 -2.39 -27.88 9.65
CA LYS A 28 -2.64 -27.07 10.85
C LYS A 28 -1.74 -27.46 12.03
N ARG A 29 -1.43 -28.75 12.17
CA ARG A 29 -0.54 -29.28 13.21
C ARG A 29 0.93 -28.94 12.95
N ILE A 30 1.37 -29.03 11.70
CA ILE A 30 2.78 -28.81 11.30
C ILE A 30 3.05 -27.32 11.05
N GLY A 31 2.07 -26.61 10.51
CA GLY A 31 2.15 -25.23 10.03
C GLY A 31 2.03 -24.18 11.13
N LYS A 32 3.09 -24.01 11.93
CA LYS A 32 3.37 -22.77 12.66
C LYS A 32 4.74 -22.19 12.34
N LYS A 33 5.21 -22.33 11.10
CA LYS A 33 6.37 -21.56 10.61
C LYS A 33 6.04 -20.88 9.28
N SER A 34 6.02 -19.55 9.32
CA SER A 34 5.98 -18.64 8.17
C SER A 34 4.61 -18.20 7.61
N GLN A 35 3.65 -17.89 8.48
CA GLN A 35 3.17 -16.50 8.34
C GLN A 35 4.43 -15.69 8.63
N SER A 36 5.07 -15.15 7.59
CA SER A 36 6.36 -14.47 7.71
C SER A 36 6.30 -13.56 8.93
N LYS A 37 7.38 -13.42 9.70
CA LYS A 37 7.41 -12.42 10.77
C LYS A 37 6.88 -11.07 10.26
N LEU A 38 7.07 -10.80 8.96
CA LEU A 38 6.39 -9.78 8.17
C LEU A 38 4.85 -9.89 8.16
N ALA A 39 4.22 -10.97 7.67
CA ALA A 39 2.76 -11.13 7.68
C ALA A 39 2.15 -11.03 9.08
N ALA A 40 2.82 -11.57 10.11
CA ALA A 40 2.39 -11.44 11.49
C ALA A 40 2.55 -9.99 12.01
N ALA A 41 3.69 -9.32 11.73
CA ALA A 41 3.93 -7.93 12.09
C ALA A 41 3.01 -6.95 11.33
N LEU A 42 2.69 -7.25 10.08
CA LEU A 42 1.77 -6.49 9.24
C LEU A 42 0.32 -6.64 9.71
N ARG A 43 -0.08 -7.84 10.18
CA ARG A 43 -1.39 -8.05 10.84
C ARG A 43 -1.54 -7.24 12.12
N THR A 44 -0.46 -7.01 12.86
CA THR A 44 -0.48 -6.20 14.08
C THR A 44 -0.47 -4.69 13.83
N MET A 45 -0.14 -4.22 12.61
CA MET A 45 -0.20 -2.80 12.28
C MET A 45 -1.61 -2.39 11.88
N LYS A 46 -2.41 -2.06 12.89
CA LYS A 46 -3.67 -1.32 12.71
C LYS A 46 -3.39 -0.07 11.84
N GLY A 47 -4.12 0.07 10.74
CA GLY A 47 -3.97 1.21 9.81
C GLY A 47 -2.98 0.99 8.66
N TRP A 48 -2.30 -0.16 8.56
CA TRP A 48 -1.38 -0.44 7.43
C TRP A 48 -2.07 -0.31 6.06
N ALA A 49 -3.27 -0.89 5.92
CA ALA A 49 -4.04 -0.82 4.70
C ALA A 49 -4.40 0.63 4.32
N GLU A 50 -4.64 1.50 5.30
CA GLU A 50 -4.95 2.92 5.09
C GLU A 50 -3.73 3.66 4.55
N VAL A 51 -2.58 3.51 5.22
CA VAL A 51 -1.32 4.16 4.84
C VAL A 51 -0.84 3.70 3.46
N VAL A 52 -0.87 2.39 3.19
CA VAL A 52 -0.44 1.84 1.90
C VAL A 52 -1.38 2.28 0.78
N THR A 53 -2.70 2.28 1.02
CA THR A 53 -3.66 2.77 0.02
C THR A 53 -3.46 4.25 -0.26
N ALA A 54 -3.32 5.08 0.78
CA ALA A 54 -3.10 6.52 0.62
C ALA A 54 -1.79 6.82 -0.13
N ARG A 55 -0.72 6.09 0.16
CA ARG A 55 0.56 6.19 -0.55
C ARG A 55 0.41 5.81 -2.02
N TRP A 56 -0.15 4.64 -2.31
CA TRP A 56 -0.34 4.17 -3.69
C TRP A 56 -1.22 5.13 -4.51
N VAL A 57 -2.31 5.61 -3.92
CA VAL A 57 -3.21 6.60 -4.53
C VAL A 57 -2.46 7.90 -4.85
N SER A 58 -1.60 8.36 -3.95
CA SER A 58 -0.80 9.58 -4.15
C SER A 58 0.26 9.41 -5.23
N GLU A 59 1.05 8.33 -5.18
CA GLU A 59 2.17 8.08 -6.10
C GLU A 59 1.70 7.84 -7.55
N SER A 60 0.54 7.19 -7.72
CA SER A 60 -0.01 6.88 -9.05
C SER A 60 -1.10 7.84 -9.51
N ALA A 61 -1.35 8.93 -8.76
CA ALA A 61 -2.39 9.91 -9.04
C ALA A 61 -3.80 9.31 -9.29
N HIS A 62 -4.15 8.25 -8.56
CA HIS A 62 -5.47 7.64 -8.68
C HIS A 62 -6.55 8.51 -8.04
N PRO A 63 -7.79 8.46 -8.55
CA PRO A 63 -8.91 9.10 -7.87
C PRO A 63 -9.23 8.35 -6.56
N PHE A 64 -9.65 9.07 -5.52
CA PHE A 64 -9.94 8.48 -4.20
C PHE A 64 -11.06 7.42 -4.23
N ASN A 65 -11.93 7.48 -5.24
CA ASN A 65 -13.01 6.51 -5.42
C ASN A 65 -12.52 5.15 -5.95
N ILE A 66 -11.23 4.99 -6.28
CA ILE A 66 -10.65 3.70 -6.72
C ILE A 66 -10.89 2.58 -5.70
N VAL A 67 -10.99 2.91 -4.41
CA VAL A 67 -11.31 1.93 -3.35
C VAL A 67 -12.73 1.35 -3.43
N LYS A 68 -13.60 1.97 -4.24
CA LYS A 68 -14.94 1.46 -4.55
C LYS A 68 -14.94 0.51 -5.74
N ASP A 69 -13.87 0.47 -6.53
CA ASP A 69 -13.76 -0.39 -7.69
C ASP A 69 -13.86 -1.87 -7.31
N ARG A 70 -14.54 -2.64 -8.16
CA ARG A 70 -14.78 -4.07 -7.93
C ARG A 70 -13.49 -4.87 -7.98
N CYS A 71 -12.63 -4.63 -8.97
CA CYS A 71 -11.38 -5.36 -9.16
C CYS A 71 -10.39 -5.03 -8.04
N TYR A 72 -10.31 -3.75 -7.63
CA TYR A 72 -9.54 -3.34 -6.46
C TYR A 72 -9.99 -4.08 -5.20
N ARG A 73 -11.29 -4.09 -4.91
CA ARG A 73 -11.83 -4.77 -3.71
C ARG A 73 -11.62 -6.27 -3.74
N TRP A 74 -11.72 -6.88 -4.92
CA TRP A 74 -11.43 -8.30 -5.11
C TRP A 74 -9.95 -8.57 -4.80
N LEU A 75 -9.02 -7.81 -5.39
CA LEU A 75 -7.58 -7.91 -5.14
C LEU A 75 -7.21 -7.73 -3.67
N GLN A 76 -7.78 -6.73 -2.99
CA GLN A 76 -7.49 -6.48 -1.57
C GLN A 76 -8.01 -7.59 -0.64
N ARG A 77 -9.03 -8.33 -1.06
CA ARG A 77 -9.61 -9.45 -0.29
C ARG A 77 -9.02 -10.81 -0.67
N GLU A 78 -8.20 -10.86 -1.71
CA GLU A 78 -7.58 -12.11 -2.16
C GLU A 78 -6.65 -12.65 -1.07
N GLY A 79 -6.95 -13.84 -0.56
CA GLY A 79 -6.24 -14.44 0.58
C GLY A 79 -6.58 -13.87 1.97
N CYS A 80 -7.41 -12.82 2.06
CA CYS A 80 -7.89 -12.25 3.32
C CYS A 80 -9.31 -11.65 3.15
N PRO A 81 -10.39 -12.45 3.22
CA PRO A 81 -11.76 -11.97 2.98
C PRO A 81 -12.22 -10.87 3.95
N GLU A 82 -11.73 -10.90 5.19
CA GLU A 82 -12.04 -9.93 6.25
C GLU A 82 -11.14 -8.69 6.21
N GLN A 83 -10.32 -8.53 5.16
CA GLN A 83 -9.45 -7.37 5.02
C GLN A 83 -10.27 -6.08 5.02
N TYR A 84 -9.93 -5.18 5.94
CA TYR A 84 -10.49 -3.84 5.97
C TYR A 84 -10.02 -3.05 4.74
N ILE A 85 -10.98 -2.41 4.07
CA ILE A 85 -10.75 -1.53 2.93
C ILE A 85 -11.20 -0.13 3.34
N PRO A 86 -10.32 0.89 3.27
CA PRO A 86 -10.68 2.24 3.66
C PRO A 86 -11.77 2.82 2.74
N SER A 87 -12.59 3.72 3.29
CA SER A 87 -13.50 4.53 2.49
C SER A 87 -12.74 5.59 1.69
N CYS A 88 -13.37 6.18 0.67
CA CYS A 88 -12.76 7.27 -0.10
C CYS A 88 -12.47 8.51 0.77
N GLU A 89 -13.31 8.76 1.78
CA GLU A 89 -13.11 9.85 2.75
C GLU A 89 -11.90 9.58 3.65
N THR A 90 -11.69 8.33 4.06
CA THR A 90 -10.49 7.93 4.80
C THR A 90 -9.24 8.11 3.95
N VAL A 91 -9.24 7.61 2.71
CA VAL A 91 -8.11 7.81 1.79
C VAL A 91 -7.81 9.29 1.58
N SER A 92 -8.84 10.11 1.33
CA SER A 92 -8.68 11.56 1.16
C SER A 92 -8.03 12.23 2.39
N ARG A 93 -8.50 11.90 3.60
CA ARG A 93 -7.92 12.42 4.86
C ARG A 93 -6.46 12.00 5.03
N ASP A 94 -6.13 10.75 4.73
CA ASP A 94 -4.78 10.24 4.92
C ASP A 94 -3.81 10.74 3.84
N VAL A 95 -4.25 10.88 2.58
CA VAL A 95 -3.49 11.58 1.53
C VAL A 95 -3.20 13.02 1.94
N LYS A 96 -4.17 13.73 2.53
CA LYS A 96 -3.96 15.09 3.04
C LYS A 96 -2.92 15.13 4.17
N LYS A 97 -2.95 14.17 5.10
CA LYS A 97 -1.92 14.06 6.15
C LYS A 97 -0.54 13.80 5.55
N LEU A 98 -0.44 12.86 4.60
CA LEU A 98 0.81 12.56 3.91
C LEU A 98 1.36 13.81 3.21
N TYR A 99 0.51 14.55 2.51
CA TYR A 99 0.89 15.83 1.90
C TYR A 99 1.45 16.83 2.91
N THR A 100 0.77 17.03 4.05
CA THR A 100 1.25 17.96 5.09
C THR A 100 2.62 17.53 5.64
N CYS A 101 2.78 16.26 6.01
CA CYS A 101 4.05 15.75 6.52
C CYS A 101 5.18 15.84 5.49
N THR A 102 4.90 15.54 4.22
CA THR A 102 5.88 15.66 3.14
C THR A 102 6.22 17.11 2.86
N LYS A 103 5.24 18.02 2.93
CA LYS A 103 5.46 19.46 2.77
C LYS A 103 6.37 20.01 3.86
N GLU A 104 6.14 19.64 5.13
CA GLU A 104 6.98 20.07 6.26
C GLU A 104 8.41 19.58 6.10
N LYS A 105 8.61 18.29 5.82
CA LYS A 105 9.93 17.72 5.54
C LYS A 105 10.63 18.40 4.36
N LEU A 106 9.90 18.63 3.27
CA LEU A 106 10.46 19.31 2.11
C LEU A 106 10.84 20.76 2.43
N ALA A 107 10.05 21.46 3.27
CA ALA A 107 10.39 22.80 3.72
C ALA A 107 11.67 22.83 4.54
N GLU A 108 11.84 21.89 5.48
CA GLU A 108 13.09 21.73 6.24
C GLU A 108 14.28 21.45 5.31
N GLU A 109 14.12 20.52 4.36
CA GLU A 109 15.17 20.16 3.40
C GLU A 109 15.54 21.33 2.47
N LEU A 110 14.58 22.18 2.08
CA LEU A 110 14.84 23.35 1.26
C LEU A 110 15.48 24.50 2.06
N GLN A 111 15.05 24.70 3.31
CA GLN A 111 15.62 25.73 4.20
C GLN A 111 17.06 25.41 4.63
N ALA A 112 17.43 24.14 4.68
CA ALA A 112 18.79 23.70 5.00
C ALA A 112 19.78 23.86 3.83
N GLN A 113 19.32 24.25 2.64
CA GLN A 113 20.22 24.49 1.51
C GLN A 113 20.81 25.91 1.58
N ASP A 114 22.13 25.99 1.65
CA ASP A 114 22.87 27.26 1.63
C ASP A 114 22.92 27.92 0.23
N LYS A 115 22.49 27.21 -0.81
CA LYS A 115 22.56 27.64 -2.21
C LYS A 115 21.23 28.18 -2.71
N GLU A 116 21.29 28.98 -3.76
CA GLU A 116 20.11 29.40 -4.51
C GLU A 116 19.39 28.18 -5.10
N ILE A 117 18.06 28.18 -5.00
CA ILE A 117 17.20 27.10 -5.45
C ILE A 117 16.61 27.50 -6.82
N PRO A 118 16.93 26.79 -7.91
CA PRO A 118 16.36 27.12 -9.23
C PRO A 118 14.86 26.78 -9.26
N ILE A 119 14.05 27.78 -9.60
CA ILE A 119 12.60 27.65 -9.72
C ILE A 119 12.20 27.75 -11.20
N VAL A 120 11.36 26.82 -11.64
CA VAL A 120 10.71 26.83 -12.95
C VAL A 120 9.23 27.14 -12.74
N ILE A 121 8.73 28.14 -13.44
CA ILE A 121 7.31 28.53 -13.43
C ILE A 121 6.75 28.26 -14.81
N ASP A 122 5.71 27.44 -14.89
CA ASP A 122 4.97 27.16 -16.12
C ASP A 122 3.54 27.68 -15.98
N CYS A 123 3.11 28.52 -16.93
CA CYS A 123 1.81 29.19 -16.92
C CYS A 123 1.05 28.86 -18.20
N TRP A 124 -0.17 28.32 -18.08
CA TRP A 124 -1.00 28.00 -19.24
C TRP A 124 -2.49 28.26 -18.95
N THR A 125 -3.28 28.37 -20.02
CA THR A 125 -4.73 28.43 -19.93
C THR A 125 -5.30 27.08 -20.36
N SER A 126 -6.09 26.44 -19.49
CA SER A 126 -6.71 25.16 -19.83
C SER A 126 -7.82 25.35 -20.88
N PRO A 127 -8.22 24.29 -21.62
CA PRO A 127 -9.34 24.34 -22.56
C PRO A 127 -10.66 24.82 -21.93
N ASN A 128 -10.78 24.73 -20.60
CA ASN A 128 -11.94 25.22 -19.84
C ASN A 128 -11.82 26.73 -19.47
N HIS A 129 -10.98 27.48 -20.18
CA HIS A 129 -10.72 28.92 -19.95
C HIS A 129 -10.27 29.28 -18.53
N ARG A 130 -9.52 28.38 -17.87
CA ARG A 130 -8.94 28.63 -16.54
C ARG A 130 -7.44 28.83 -16.67
N ALA A 131 -6.92 29.91 -16.09
CA ALA A 131 -5.48 30.10 -15.94
C ALA A 131 -4.92 29.15 -14.87
N TRP A 132 -3.79 28.53 -15.16
CA TRP A 132 -3.05 27.64 -14.28
C TRP A 132 -1.59 28.07 -14.20
N MET A 133 -0.97 27.79 -13.05
CA MET A 133 0.44 27.99 -12.81
C MET A 133 0.99 26.77 -12.09
N SER A 134 2.06 26.20 -12.62
CA SER A 134 2.89 25.19 -11.96
C SER A 134 4.19 25.83 -11.52
N ILE A 135 4.63 25.48 -10.31
CA ILE A 135 5.92 25.89 -9.76
C ILE A 135 6.68 24.61 -9.45
N ALA A 136 7.83 24.44 -10.10
CA ALA A 136 8.72 23.30 -9.90
C ALA A 136 10.10 23.79 -9.46
N THR A 137 10.80 22.95 -8.72
CA THR A 137 12.18 23.19 -8.30
C THR A 137 13.00 21.93 -8.55
N SER A 138 14.25 22.09 -8.94
CA SER A 138 15.21 20.99 -9.05
C SER A 138 16.26 21.09 -7.97
N ARG A 139 16.65 19.95 -7.39
CA ARG A 139 17.88 19.88 -6.58
C ARG A 139 19.06 19.87 -7.55
N VAL A 140 20.02 20.77 -7.35
CA VAL A 140 21.29 20.84 -8.09
C VAL A 140 22.34 19.99 -7.38
#